data_AF-A0A959ULL9-F1
#
_entry.id   AF-A0A959ULL9-F1
#
_cell.length_a   1.000
_cell.length_b   1.000
_cell.length_c   1.000
_cell.angle_alpha   90.00
_cell.angle_beta   90.00
_cell.angle_gamma   90.00
#
_symmetry.space_group_name_H-M   'P 1'
#
loop_
_entity.id
_entity.type
_entity.pdbx_description
1 polymer ?
#
loop_
_entity_poly.entity_id
_entity_poly.type
_entity_poly.pdbx_seq_one_letter_code
_entity_poly.pdbx_strand_id
1 'polypeptide(L)'
;MRKFYNLLFILFLPALFLLFTSEVLYHTGSPGGKTGSPGDGGANCTDCHTSFAPVDEEFWIYSPVMQLTGYNPGETYDIIVIGMWENAQKFGFEATAEDAQGNKVGQFIASFDGRTQTINNNSAITHTAAGNAPIIDTTTLWNFTWTAPATSVGEITFYAAINSANGNGNNQGDLIHLSNFTAPVSTGIGESEMAEKLEIYPNPGNGDFTIQANASVNTNEISVFNTSGQLVYKTPITAGANKLDLKHLEKGIYFVKAGDLSRRILIR
;
A
#
# COMPACT_ATOMS: atom_id res chain seq x y z
N MET A 1 -5.86 -81.94 -31.03
CA MET A 1 -5.65 -80.56 -31.50
C MET A 1 -5.87 -79.61 -30.33
N ARG A 2 -4.78 -79.20 -29.65
CA ARG A 2 -4.82 -78.25 -28.53
C ARG A 2 -4.72 -76.83 -29.09
N LYS A 3 -5.72 -75.97 -28.82
CA LYS A 3 -5.62 -74.54 -29.09
C LYS A 3 -5.23 -73.82 -27.81
N PHE A 4 -3.99 -73.34 -27.77
CA PHE A 4 -3.50 -72.38 -26.80
C PHE A 4 -4.16 -71.02 -27.10
N TYR A 5 -4.87 -70.46 -26.12
CA TYR A 5 -5.18 -69.03 -26.12
C TYR A 5 -4.42 -68.39 -24.95
N ASN A 6 -3.34 -67.71 -25.29
CA ASN A 6 -2.63 -66.79 -24.41
C ASN A 6 -3.57 -65.62 -24.13
N LEU A 7 -4.22 -65.61 -22.96
CA LEU A 7 -4.90 -64.43 -22.46
C LEU A 7 -3.85 -63.53 -21.78
N LEU A 8 -3.17 -62.73 -22.59
CA LEU A 8 -2.36 -61.61 -22.11
C LEU A 8 -3.35 -60.56 -21.59
N PHE A 9 -3.61 -60.55 -20.28
CA PHE A 9 -4.32 -59.44 -19.64
C PHE A 9 -3.35 -58.24 -19.62
N ILE A 10 -3.43 -57.43 -20.67
CA ILE A 10 -2.77 -56.13 -20.74
C ILE A 10 -3.47 -55.23 -19.70
N LEU A 11 -2.83 -55.06 -18.56
CA LEU A 11 -3.11 -53.99 -17.60
C LEU A 11 -2.80 -52.66 -18.29
N PHE A 12 -3.78 -52.09 -18.97
CA PHE A 12 -3.75 -50.69 -19.40
C PHE A 12 -4.59 -49.88 -18.40
N LEU A 13 -4.00 -49.54 -17.26
CA LEU A 13 -4.43 -48.34 -16.55
C LEU A 13 -3.86 -47.15 -17.33
N PRO A 14 -4.67 -46.25 -17.89
CA PRO A 14 -4.20 -44.88 -18.00
C PRO A 14 -4.17 -44.36 -16.56
N ALA A 15 -2.99 -44.39 -15.94
CA ALA A 15 -2.70 -43.48 -14.85
C ALA A 15 -2.80 -42.07 -15.46
N LEU A 16 -4.02 -41.53 -15.45
CA LEU A 16 -4.27 -40.11 -15.65
C LEU A 16 -3.63 -39.44 -14.43
N PHE A 17 -2.34 -39.19 -14.54
CA PHE A 17 -1.57 -38.43 -13.58
C PHE A 17 -2.13 -37.01 -13.66
N LEU A 18 -3.10 -36.73 -12.79
CA LEU A 18 -3.52 -35.39 -12.46
C LEU A 18 -2.30 -34.70 -11.85
N LEU A 19 -1.46 -34.11 -12.71
CA LEU A 19 -0.60 -32.99 -12.33
C LEU A 19 -1.53 -31.81 -12.06
N PHE A 20 -2.28 -31.87 -10.95
CA PHE A 20 -2.65 -30.64 -10.28
C PHE A 20 -1.36 -30.15 -9.65
N THR A 21 -0.57 -29.39 -10.42
CA THR A 21 0.33 -28.43 -9.79
C THR A 21 -0.59 -27.51 -9.02
N SER A 22 -0.61 -27.65 -7.70
CA SER A 22 -1.27 -26.70 -6.83
C SER A 22 -0.52 -25.38 -7.01
N GLU A 23 -0.94 -24.57 -7.98
CA GLU A 23 -0.66 -23.15 -7.90
C GLU A 23 -1.35 -22.72 -6.61
N VAL A 24 -0.54 -22.47 -5.58
CA VAL A 24 -1.05 -21.88 -4.35
C VAL A 24 -1.42 -20.46 -4.75
N LEU A 25 -2.69 -20.30 -5.12
CA LEU A 25 -3.22 -19.00 -5.52
C LEU A 25 -3.24 -18.15 -4.25
N TYR A 26 -2.31 -17.19 -4.13
CA TYR A 26 -2.28 -16.21 -3.03
C TYR A 26 -3.23 -15.02 -3.29
N HIS A 27 -4.39 -15.32 -3.86
CA HIS A 27 -5.44 -14.35 -4.20
C HIS A 27 -6.12 -13.75 -2.97
N THR A 28 -5.85 -14.30 -1.78
CA THR A 28 -6.42 -13.87 -0.52
C THR A 28 -5.40 -13.22 0.41
N GLY A 29 -4.16 -12.97 -0.03
CA GLY A 29 -3.09 -12.38 0.78
C GLY A 29 -1.70 -12.94 0.44
N SER A 30 -0.65 -12.17 0.73
CA SER A 30 0.76 -12.54 0.48
C SER A 30 1.18 -13.82 1.21
N PRO A 31 2.11 -14.63 0.64
CA PRO A 31 2.79 -15.70 1.36
C PRO A 31 3.66 -15.22 2.53
N GLY A 32 3.97 -13.93 2.62
CA GLY A 32 4.85 -13.37 3.63
C GLY A 32 6.32 -13.26 3.17
N GLY A 33 7.01 -12.24 3.69
CA GLY A 33 8.42 -11.98 3.40
C GLY A 33 8.67 -11.48 1.97
N LYS A 34 7.70 -10.76 1.39
CA LYS A 34 7.75 -10.26 0.00
C LYS A 34 7.67 -8.74 -0.09
N THR A 35 8.23 -8.02 0.89
CA THR A 35 8.11 -6.54 0.92
C THR A 35 9.20 -5.80 0.15
N GLY A 36 10.25 -6.48 -0.31
CA GLY A 36 11.46 -5.86 -0.86
C GLY A 36 12.39 -5.24 0.20
N SER A 37 12.07 -5.40 1.48
CA SER A 37 12.86 -4.87 2.59
C SER A 37 14.20 -5.60 2.79
N PRO A 38 15.20 -4.95 3.41
CA PRO A 38 16.44 -5.59 3.83
C PRO A 38 16.23 -6.83 4.72
N GLY A 39 15.31 -6.78 5.68
CA GLY A 39 15.00 -7.91 6.56
C GLY A 39 14.29 -9.07 5.87
N ASP A 40 13.66 -8.84 4.71
CA ASP A 40 13.20 -9.91 3.79
C ASP A 40 14.30 -10.35 2.80
N GLY A 41 15.53 -9.86 2.94
CA GLY A 41 16.63 -10.16 2.03
C GLY A 41 16.45 -9.56 0.63
N GLY A 42 15.63 -8.51 0.49
CA GLY A 42 15.24 -7.91 -0.80
C GLY A 42 14.20 -8.72 -1.58
N ALA A 43 13.72 -9.84 -1.03
CA ALA A 43 12.68 -10.65 -1.66
C ALA A 43 11.38 -9.86 -1.78
N ASN A 44 10.74 -9.95 -2.94
CA ASN A 44 9.51 -9.24 -3.23
C ASN A 44 8.62 -10.05 -4.18
N CYS A 45 7.50 -9.47 -4.61
CA CYS A 45 6.52 -10.14 -5.45
C CYS A 45 7.07 -10.62 -6.81
N THR A 46 8.24 -10.13 -7.26
CA THR A 46 8.90 -10.61 -8.49
C THR A 46 9.45 -12.03 -8.37
N ASP A 47 9.48 -12.65 -7.18
CA ASP A 47 9.79 -14.08 -7.07
C ASP A 47 8.76 -14.96 -7.81
N CYS A 48 7.55 -14.43 -8.01
CA CYS A 48 6.46 -15.08 -8.73
C CYS A 48 5.98 -14.28 -9.96
N HIS A 49 5.93 -12.95 -9.86
CA HIS A 49 5.39 -12.04 -10.89
C HIS A 49 6.53 -11.36 -11.66
N THR A 50 7.04 -12.02 -12.69
CA THR A 50 8.32 -11.67 -13.34
C THR A 50 8.19 -10.94 -14.67
N SER A 51 6.99 -10.52 -15.07
CA SER A 51 6.78 -10.00 -16.43
C SER A 51 7.43 -8.64 -16.69
N PHE A 52 7.62 -7.83 -15.64
CA PHE A 52 8.26 -6.53 -15.70
C PHE A 52 9.26 -6.38 -14.55
N ALA A 53 10.26 -5.52 -14.75
CA ALA A 53 11.10 -5.07 -13.64
C ALA A 53 10.24 -4.26 -12.65
N PRO A 54 10.52 -4.34 -11.33
CA PRO A 54 9.76 -3.58 -10.35
C PRO A 54 10.02 -2.07 -10.52
N VAL A 55 9.02 -1.26 -10.19
CA VAL A 55 9.08 0.21 -10.25
C VAL A 55 9.07 0.77 -8.83
N ASP A 56 9.98 1.68 -8.53
CA ASP A 56 9.97 2.39 -7.24
C ASP A 56 8.98 3.55 -7.28
N GLU A 57 8.09 3.58 -6.30
CA GLU A 57 7.01 4.57 -6.17
C GLU A 57 7.17 5.37 -4.88
N GLU A 58 7.20 6.69 -5.00
CA GLU A 58 7.22 7.58 -3.84
C GLU A 58 5.81 7.75 -3.27
N PHE A 59 5.68 7.78 -1.94
CA PHE A 59 4.40 7.99 -1.23
C PHE A 59 3.31 6.93 -1.45
N TRP A 60 3.65 5.75 -1.97
CA TRP A 60 2.71 4.62 -2.07
C TRP A 60 2.59 3.82 -0.78
N ILE A 61 3.53 3.95 0.15
CA ILE A 61 3.33 3.68 1.58
C ILE A 61 3.70 4.92 2.38
N TYR A 62 2.82 5.37 3.27
CA TYR A 62 3.08 6.53 4.14
C TYR A 62 2.18 6.55 5.37
N SER A 63 2.59 7.34 6.38
CA SER A 63 1.72 7.76 7.48
C SER A 63 1.47 9.27 7.39
N PRO A 64 0.22 9.75 7.43
CA PRO A 64 -0.07 11.19 7.44
C PRO A 64 0.62 11.96 8.57
N VAL A 65 0.84 11.28 9.72
CA VAL A 65 1.43 11.84 10.92
C VAL A 65 2.94 11.63 10.92
N MET A 66 3.42 10.37 10.84
CA MET A 66 4.84 10.08 11.05
C MET A 66 5.76 10.67 9.98
N GLN A 67 5.28 10.90 8.76
CA GLN A 67 6.07 11.58 7.73
C GLN A 67 6.43 13.03 8.10
N LEU A 68 5.72 13.63 9.06
CA LEU A 68 5.93 15.01 9.51
C LEU A 68 6.63 15.07 10.87
N THR A 69 6.24 14.19 11.79
CA THR A 69 6.64 14.26 13.20
C THR A 69 7.61 13.17 13.61
N GLY A 70 7.82 12.14 12.80
CA GLY A 70 8.36 10.87 13.28
C GLY A 70 7.37 10.13 14.16
N TYR A 71 7.85 9.12 14.90
CA TYR A 71 7.05 8.27 15.78
C TYR A 71 7.44 8.41 17.25
N ASN A 72 6.46 8.28 18.14
CA ASN A 72 6.65 8.13 19.57
C ASN A 72 6.59 6.63 19.95
N PRO A 73 7.49 6.12 20.82
CA PRO A 73 7.44 4.74 21.28
C PRO A 73 6.09 4.38 21.92
N GLY A 74 5.53 3.23 21.55
CA GLY A 74 4.24 2.72 22.04
C GLY A 74 2.99 3.33 21.41
N GLU A 75 3.12 4.42 20.66
CA GLU A 75 1.98 5.06 19.99
C GLU A 75 1.52 4.28 18.76
N THR A 76 0.26 4.47 18.38
CA THR A 76 -0.35 3.82 17.22
C THR A 76 -0.66 4.83 16.12
N TYR A 77 -0.24 4.50 14.91
CA TYR A 77 -0.31 5.38 13.74
C TYR A 77 -1.12 4.76 12.62
N ASP A 78 -1.87 5.60 11.90
CA ASP A 78 -2.44 5.23 10.61
C ASP A 78 -1.34 5.11 9.56
N ILE A 79 -1.38 4.02 8.80
CA ILE A 79 -0.57 3.76 7.62
C ILE A 79 -1.50 3.56 6.42
N ILE A 80 -1.08 4.09 5.28
CA ILE A 80 -1.81 3.98 4.02
C ILE A 80 -0.87 3.35 2.99
N VAL A 81 -1.39 2.34 2.28
CA VAL A 81 -0.78 1.78 1.07
C VAL A 81 -1.69 2.03 -0.13
N ILE A 82 -1.12 2.43 -1.26
CA ILE A 82 -1.81 2.74 -2.52
C ILE A 82 -1.33 1.79 -3.61
N GLY A 83 -2.21 1.44 -4.53
CA GLY A 83 -1.85 0.78 -5.79
C GLY A 83 -2.59 1.43 -6.96
N MET A 84 -1.87 1.79 -8.02
CA MET A 84 -2.42 2.43 -9.23
C MET A 84 -1.67 1.97 -10.46
N TRP A 85 -2.38 1.41 -11.44
CA TRP A 85 -1.77 1.08 -12.72
C TRP A 85 -2.85 0.91 -13.78
N GLU A 86 -2.70 1.55 -14.94
CA GLU A 86 -3.74 1.62 -15.98
C GLU A 86 -4.29 0.25 -16.44
N ASN A 87 -3.50 -0.82 -16.33
CA ASN A 87 -3.90 -2.18 -16.73
C ASN A 87 -4.33 -3.06 -15.55
N ALA A 88 -4.34 -2.52 -14.32
CA ALA A 88 -4.69 -3.28 -13.13
C ALA A 88 -6.20 -3.54 -13.06
N GLN A 89 -6.56 -4.81 -12.94
CA GLN A 89 -7.91 -5.27 -12.59
C GLN A 89 -7.98 -5.78 -11.16
N LYS A 90 -6.83 -6.14 -10.58
CA LYS A 90 -6.68 -6.59 -9.20
C LYS A 90 -5.41 -6.00 -8.60
N PHE A 91 -5.36 -5.99 -7.29
CA PHE A 91 -4.21 -5.55 -6.55
C PHE A 91 -3.86 -6.50 -5.41
N GLY A 92 -2.60 -6.53 -5.03
CA GLY A 92 -2.13 -7.14 -3.81
C GLY A 92 -1.00 -6.32 -3.21
N PHE A 93 -0.74 -6.47 -1.91
CA PHE A 93 0.44 -5.90 -1.30
C PHE A 93 0.90 -6.76 -0.11
N GLU A 94 2.15 -6.58 0.27
CA GLU A 94 2.66 -6.87 1.60
C GLU A 94 3.47 -5.66 2.10
N ALA A 95 3.31 -5.30 3.37
CA ALA A 95 4.08 -4.27 4.03
C ALA A 95 4.68 -4.72 5.36
N THR A 96 5.83 -4.16 5.72
CA THR A 96 6.54 -4.40 6.98
C THR A 96 7.21 -3.12 7.47
N ALA A 97 7.71 -3.13 8.72
CA ALA A 97 8.44 -2.03 9.33
C ALA A 97 9.73 -2.57 9.96
N GLU A 98 10.85 -1.93 9.68
CA GLU A 98 12.17 -2.38 10.10
C GLU A 98 12.98 -1.29 10.80
N ASP A 99 13.80 -1.70 11.77
CA ASP A 99 14.90 -0.86 12.26
C ASP A 99 16.07 -0.81 11.26
N ALA A 100 17.10 -0.02 11.57
CA ALA A 100 18.29 0.13 10.73
C ALA A 100 19.12 -1.17 10.56
N GLN A 101 18.82 -2.24 11.30
CA GLN A 101 19.46 -3.55 11.17
C GLN A 101 18.61 -4.54 10.37
N GLY A 102 17.43 -4.13 9.90
CA GLY A 102 16.49 -5.00 9.21
C GLY A 102 15.67 -5.88 10.14
N ASN A 103 15.66 -5.63 11.45
CA ASN A 103 14.77 -6.38 12.35
C ASN A 103 13.36 -5.84 12.20
N LYS A 104 12.37 -6.73 12.19
CA LYS A 104 10.95 -6.34 12.14
C LYS A 104 10.54 -5.70 13.47
N VAL A 105 9.97 -4.50 13.42
CA VAL A 105 9.62 -3.70 14.59
C VAL A 105 8.18 -3.19 14.58
N GLY A 106 7.63 -3.01 15.79
CA GLY A 106 6.25 -2.64 15.99
C GLY A 106 5.29 -3.76 15.60
N GLN A 107 3.98 -3.46 15.63
CA GLN A 107 2.92 -4.44 15.39
C GLN A 107 1.86 -3.83 14.48
N PHE A 108 1.55 -4.50 13.38
CA PHE A 108 0.44 -4.11 12.51
C PHE A 108 -0.90 -4.57 13.08
N ILE A 109 -1.93 -3.79 12.79
CA ILE A 109 -3.32 -4.07 13.15
C ILE A 109 -4.16 -3.87 11.89
N ALA A 110 -4.91 -4.91 11.51
CA ALA A 110 -5.76 -4.88 10.33
C ALA A 110 -6.92 -3.88 10.47
N SER A 111 -7.37 -3.35 9.33
CA SER A 111 -8.54 -2.48 9.23
C SER A 111 -9.86 -3.21 9.53
N PHE A 112 -10.83 -2.45 10.04
CA PHE A 112 -12.18 -2.96 10.31
C PHE A 112 -13.02 -3.20 9.04
N ASP A 113 -12.61 -2.64 7.89
CA ASP A 113 -13.32 -2.82 6.61
C ASP A 113 -13.08 -4.19 5.95
N GLY A 114 -12.24 -5.04 6.57
CA GLY A 114 -11.95 -6.40 6.12
C GLY A 114 -11.07 -6.47 4.86
N ARG A 115 -10.47 -5.35 4.42
CA ARG A 115 -9.59 -5.33 3.23
C ARG A 115 -8.14 -5.73 3.52
N THR A 116 -7.74 -5.75 4.79
CA THR A 116 -6.38 -6.09 5.23
C THR A 116 -6.38 -7.19 6.29
N GLN A 117 -5.25 -7.87 6.45
CA GLN A 117 -5.01 -8.88 7.48
C GLN A 117 -3.52 -8.93 7.84
N THR A 118 -3.21 -9.26 9.09
CA THR A 118 -1.84 -9.41 9.55
C THR A 118 -1.28 -10.80 9.25
N ILE A 119 0.03 -10.88 9.05
CA ILE A 119 0.80 -12.10 8.86
C ILE A 119 2.10 -12.03 9.67
N ASN A 120 2.89 -13.11 9.69
CA ASN A 120 4.20 -13.16 10.35
C ASN A 120 4.18 -12.67 11.80
N ASN A 121 3.22 -13.14 12.61
CA ASN A 121 3.03 -12.69 14.00
C ASN A 121 2.85 -11.16 14.11
N ASN A 122 2.05 -10.59 13.22
CA ASN A 122 1.75 -9.16 13.12
C ASN A 122 2.96 -8.25 12.80
N SER A 123 4.09 -8.82 12.39
CA SER A 123 5.25 -8.04 11.92
C SER A 123 5.13 -7.62 10.44
N ALA A 124 4.10 -8.11 9.76
CA ALA A 124 3.74 -7.70 8.41
C ALA A 124 2.21 -7.70 8.22
N ILE A 125 1.76 -7.01 7.18
CA ILE A 125 0.34 -6.86 6.83
C ILE A 125 0.17 -6.98 5.31
N THR A 126 -0.96 -7.57 4.90
CA THR A 126 -1.30 -7.82 3.49
C THR A 126 -2.78 -7.55 3.25
N HIS A 127 -3.17 -7.49 1.98
CA HIS A 127 -4.55 -7.53 1.52
C HIS A 127 -5.26 -8.85 1.87
N THR A 128 -6.60 -8.81 1.90
CA THR A 128 -7.50 -9.98 1.92
C THR A 128 -8.10 -10.25 0.53
N ALA A 129 -8.94 -11.27 0.41
CA ALA A 129 -9.76 -11.50 -0.79
C ALA A 129 -10.64 -10.29 -1.16
N ALA A 130 -11.18 -9.56 -0.18
CA ALA A 130 -11.96 -8.34 -0.43
C ALA A 130 -11.04 -7.15 -0.76
N GLY A 131 -9.83 -7.14 -0.19
CA GLY A 131 -8.82 -6.13 -0.42
C GLY A 131 -8.17 -6.15 -1.80
N ASN A 132 -8.33 -7.22 -2.59
CA ASN A 132 -7.71 -7.30 -3.91
C ASN A 132 -8.47 -6.56 -5.02
N ALA A 133 -9.69 -6.09 -4.74
CA ALA A 133 -10.49 -5.35 -5.70
C ALA A 133 -10.11 -3.87 -5.73
N PRO A 134 -10.08 -3.22 -6.90
CA PRO A 134 -9.97 -1.77 -7.00
C PRO A 134 -11.10 -1.07 -6.24
N ILE A 135 -10.82 0.12 -5.70
CA ILE A 135 -11.83 0.98 -5.07
C ILE A 135 -12.45 1.91 -6.12
N ILE A 136 -11.66 2.40 -7.07
CA ILE A 136 -12.10 3.25 -8.20
C ILE A 136 -11.25 2.87 -9.41
N ASP A 137 -11.89 2.47 -10.50
CA ASP A 137 -11.26 2.13 -11.77
C ASP A 137 -10.01 1.25 -11.59
N THR A 138 -8.83 1.78 -11.89
CA THR A 138 -7.53 1.11 -11.85
C THR A 138 -6.71 1.54 -10.64
N THR A 139 -7.40 1.82 -9.52
CA THR A 139 -6.82 2.31 -8.27
C THR A 139 -7.40 1.56 -7.07
N THR A 140 -6.53 1.22 -6.11
CA THR A 140 -6.91 0.70 -4.79
C THR A 140 -6.23 1.49 -3.68
N LEU A 141 -6.75 1.30 -2.46
CA LEU A 141 -6.15 1.79 -1.24
C LEU A 141 -6.40 0.80 -0.10
N TRP A 142 -5.41 0.68 0.76
CA TRP A 142 -5.51 0.00 2.05
C TRP A 142 -5.09 0.95 3.15
N ASN A 143 -5.96 1.14 4.13
CA ASN A 143 -5.63 1.78 5.39
C ASN A 143 -5.53 0.69 6.45
N PHE A 144 -4.65 0.89 7.42
CA PHE A 144 -4.49 0.03 8.58
C PHE A 144 -3.69 0.80 9.63
N THR A 145 -3.53 0.23 10.82
CA THR A 145 -2.74 0.88 11.87
C THR A 145 -1.50 0.07 12.22
N TRP A 146 -0.52 0.75 12.80
CA TRP A 146 0.71 0.17 13.28
C TRP A 146 1.07 0.78 14.63
N THR A 147 1.35 -0.07 15.62
CA THR A 147 1.79 0.33 16.95
C THR A 147 3.31 0.27 17.02
N ALA A 148 3.94 1.38 17.38
CA ALA A 148 5.38 1.49 17.55
C ALA A 148 5.91 0.60 18.68
N PRO A 149 7.19 0.18 18.64
CA PRO A 149 7.83 -0.50 19.76
C PRO A 149 7.73 0.31 21.05
N ALA A 150 7.62 -0.37 22.19
CA ALA A 150 7.51 0.28 23.51
C ALA A 150 8.73 1.14 23.90
N THR A 151 9.87 0.91 23.26
CA THR A 151 11.10 1.69 23.43
C THR A 151 11.60 2.17 22.08
N SER A 152 12.28 3.31 22.05
CA SER A 152 12.92 3.81 20.84
C SER A 152 13.93 2.80 20.29
N VAL A 153 13.87 2.55 18.99
CA VAL A 153 14.79 1.70 18.23
C VAL A 153 15.56 2.50 17.16
N GLY A 154 15.56 3.83 17.26
CA GLY A 154 16.10 4.72 16.23
C GLY A 154 15.11 4.92 15.08
N GLU A 155 15.59 5.22 13.88
CA GLU A 155 14.74 5.38 12.71
C GLU A 155 14.08 4.04 12.33
N ILE A 156 12.82 4.12 11.89
CA ILE A 156 12.05 2.97 11.41
C ILE A 156 11.71 3.20 9.95
N THR A 157 11.99 2.23 9.11
CA THR A 157 11.62 2.27 7.69
C THR A 157 10.48 1.30 7.43
N PHE A 158 9.40 1.82 6.85
CA PHE A 158 8.31 1.02 6.34
C PHE A 158 8.59 0.67 4.89
N TYR A 159 8.37 -0.59 4.52
CA TYR A 159 8.54 -1.10 3.17
C TYR A 159 7.24 -1.75 2.70
N ALA A 160 6.91 -1.58 1.44
CA ALA A 160 5.81 -2.26 0.79
C ALA A 160 6.19 -2.73 -0.62
N ALA A 161 5.74 -3.93 -0.97
CA ALA A 161 5.65 -4.36 -2.36
C ALA A 161 4.18 -4.49 -2.74
N ILE A 162 3.81 -3.92 -3.87
CA ILE A 162 2.45 -3.88 -4.41
C ILE A 162 2.44 -4.62 -5.74
N ASN A 163 1.55 -5.60 -5.89
CA ASN A 163 1.25 -6.21 -7.18
C ASN A 163 0.05 -5.51 -7.81
N SER A 164 0.27 -4.84 -8.94
CA SER A 164 -0.77 -4.35 -9.84
C SER A 164 -1.04 -5.43 -10.90
N ALA A 165 -2.09 -6.21 -10.70
CA ALA A 165 -2.35 -7.42 -11.47
C ALA A 165 -3.38 -7.22 -12.59
N ASN A 166 -3.13 -7.81 -13.75
CA ASN A 166 -4.02 -7.66 -14.92
C ASN A 166 -5.29 -8.54 -14.86
N GLY A 167 -5.41 -9.39 -13.83
CA GLY A 167 -6.60 -10.21 -13.59
C GLY A 167 -6.73 -11.47 -14.44
N ASN A 168 -5.71 -11.86 -15.20
CA ASN A 168 -5.74 -13.03 -16.10
C ASN A 168 -5.68 -14.40 -15.39
N GLY A 169 -5.58 -14.41 -14.05
CA GLY A 169 -5.57 -15.61 -13.22
C GLY A 169 -4.23 -16.33 -13.11
N ASN A 170 -3.13 -15.72 -13.54
CA ASN A 170 -1.77 -16.23 -13.38
C ASN A 170 -0.80 -15.08 -13.06
N ASN A 171 0.51 -15.37 -12.97
CA ASN A 171 1.51 -14.36 -12.56
C ASN A 171 2.04 -13.50 -13.72
N GLN A 172 1.54 -13.67 -14.95
CA GLN A 172 2.05 -12.98 -16.14
C GLN A 172 1.27 -11.70 -16.44
N GLY A 173 2.01 -10.68 -16.88
CA GLY A 173 1.52 -9.35 -17.21
C GLY A 173 1.12 -8.52 -16.00
N ASP A 174 1.64 -8.88 -14.82
CA ASP A 174 1.51 -8.15 -13.56
C ASP A 174 2.72 -7.23 -13.36
N LEU A 175 2.49 -6.03 -12.83
CA LEU A 175 3.55 -5.05 -12.52
C LEU A 175 3.74 -4.95 -11.01
N ILE A 176 4.98 -5.08 -10.55
CA ILE A 176 5.34 -4.92 -9.14
C ILE A 176 5.83 -3.50 -8.90
N HIS A 177 5.34 -2.89 -7.84
CA HIS A 177 5.77 -1.58 -7.36
C HIS A 177 6.38 -1.73 -5.96
N LEU A 178 7.47 -1.05 -5.69
CA LEU A 178 8.10 -0.98 -4.37
C LEU A 178 7.96 0.42 -3.83
N SER A 179 7.71 0.54 -2.53
CA SER A 179 7.63 1.85 -1.87
C SER A 179 8.16 1.75 -0.46
N ASN A 180 8.76 2.82 0.03
CA ASN A 180 9.21 2.91 1.41
C ASN A 180 9.10 4.33 1.94
N PHE A 181 9.02 4.46 3.27
CA PHE A 181 9.23 5.74 3.95
C PHE A 181 9.91 5.51 5.30
N THR A 182 10.76 6.45 5.70
CA THR A 182 11.48 6.40 6.98
C THR A 182 10.88 7.41 7.96
N ALA A 183 10.62 6.96 9.18
CA ALA A 183 10.15 7.78 10.29
C ALA A 183 11.24 7.84 11.39
N PRO A 184 11.76 9.04 11.72
CA PRO A 184 12.65 9.20 12.86
C PRO A 184 11.86 9.08 14.18
N VAL A 185 12.59 8.96 15.29
CA VAL A 185 11.98 9.11 16.63
C VAL A 185 11.54 10.56 16.78
N SER A 186 10.29 10.78 17.18
CA SER A 186 9.76 12.10 17.47
C SER A 186 10.54 12.74 18.62
N THR A 187 10.94 13.99 18.45
CA THR A 187 11.71 14.75 19.46
C THR A 187 10.81 15.50 20.45
N GLY A 188 9.56 15.05 20.64
CA GLY A 188 8.64 15.59 21.65
C GLY A 188 7.97 16.92 21.29
N ILE A 189 8.02 17.35 20.03
CA ILE A 189 7.37 18.56 19.54
C ILE A 189 6.54 18.18 18.31
N GLY A 190 5.21 18.11 18.42
CA GLY A 190 4.36 18.32 17.25
C GLY A 190 3.21 17.36 16.94
N GLU A 191 2.98 16.29 17.71
CA GLU A 191 1.88 15.36 17.39
C GLU A 191 0.49 16.02 17.54
N SER A 192 0.29 16.82 18.60
CA SER A 192 -0.95 17.57 18.81
C SER A 192 -1.02 18.89 18.04
N GLU A 193 0.11 19.47 17.63
CA GLU A 193 0.13 20.80 16.99
C GLU A 193 0.07 20.75 15.46
N MET A 194 0.46 19.64 14.81
CA MET A 194 0.59 19.59 13.34
C MET A 194 -0.58 18.93 12.61
N ALA A 195 -1.33 18.04 13.26
CA ALA A 195 -2.63 17.59 12.75
C ALA A 195 -3.62 18.76 12.65
N GLU A 196 -3.56 19.70 13.61
CA GLU A 196 -4.35 20.94 13.61
C GLU A 196 -3.94 21.96 12.54
N LYS A 197 -2.80 21.77 11.84
CA LYS A 197 -2.28 22.80 10.91
C LYS A 197 -2.97 22.79 9.55
N LEU A 198 -3.35 21.62 9.04
CA LEU A 198 -3.97 21.50 7.72
C LEU A 198 -4.89 20.27 7.64
N GLU A 199 -6.19 20.49 7.65
CA GLU A 199 -7.22 19.44 7.47
C GLU A 199 -7.93 19.65 6.14
N ILE A 200 -8.29 18.56 5.46
CA ILE A 200 -9.00 18.61 4.18
C ILE A 200 -10.20 17.67 4.22
N TYR A 201 -11.40 18.22 4.04
CA TYR A 201 -12.66 17.48 4.11
C TYR A 201 -13.70 17.98 3.09
N PRO A 202 -14.65 17.13 2.67
CA PRO A 202 -14.67 15.69 2.93
C PRO A 202 -13.57 14.99 2.14
N ASN A 203 -12.89 14.03 2.75
CA ASN A 203 -11.94 13.17 2.06
C ASN A 203 -12.28 11.71 2.38
N PRO A 204 -12.82 10.93 1.42
CA PRO A 204 -12.98 11.23 -0.01
C PRO A 204 -14.05 12.29 -0.33
N GLY A 205 -13.90 13.00 -1.46
CA GLY A 205 -14.82 14.04 -1.93
C GLY A 205 -15.12 13.92 -3.43
N ASN A 206 -15.94 14.82 -3.97
CA ASN A 206 -16.36 14.85 -5.39
C ASN A 206 -15.65 15.96 -6.19
N GLY A 207 -14.51 16.43 -5.70
CA GLY A 207 -13.80 17.60 -6.24
C GLY A 207 -14.08 18.90 -5.46
N ASP A 208 -15.13 18.98 -4.65
CA ASP A 208 -15.31 20.08 -3.69
C ASP A 208 -14.66 19.73 -2.34
N PHE A 209 -13.58 20.41 -1.98
CA PHE A 209 -12.93 20.27 -0.68
C PHE A 209 -12.93 21.58 0.10
N THR A 210 -12.96 21.45 1.42
CA THR A 210 -12.65 22.51 2.36
C THR A 210 -11.30 22.22 2.98
N ILE A 211 -10.41 23.20 2.95
CA ILE A 211 -9.11 23.15 3.61
C ILE A 211 -9.17 24.05 4.83
N GLN A 212 -9.09 23.45 6.00
CA GLN A 212 -8.94 24.17 7.25
C GLN A 212 -7.44 24.32 7.55
N ALA A 213 -6.93 25.54 7.41
CA ALA A 213 -5.54 25.88 7.64
C ALA A 213 -5.37 26.69 8.93
N ASN A 214 -4.42 26.30 9.79
CA ASN A 214 -4.07 27.08 10.96
C ASN A 214 -3.22 28.30 10.57
N ALA A 215 -3.24 29.35 11.40
CA ALA A 215 -2.35 30.51 11.24
C ALA A 215 -0.85 30.16 11.24
N SER A 216 -0.49 28.98 11.73
CA SER A 216 0.89 28.45 11.74
C SER A 216 1.33 27.79 10.41
N VAL A 217 0.46 27.77 9.39
CA VAL A 217 0.83 27.33 8.04
C VAL A 217 1.67 28.43 7.38
N ASN A 218 2.98 28.21 7.30
CA ASN A 218 3.93 29.17 6.74
C ASN A 218 3.96 29.16 5.19
N THR A 219 2.81 29.29 4.55
CA THR A 219 2.68 29.46 3.10
C THR A 219 1.46 30.31 2.75
N ASN A 220 1.53 30.99 1.61
CA ASN A 220 0.41 31.75 1.05
C ASN A 220 -0.26 31.01 -0.12
N GLU A 221 0.15 29.78 -0.40
CA GLU A 221 -0.35 28.98 -1.51
C GLU A 221 -0.56 27.51 -1.16
N ILE A 222 -1.54 26.91 -1.83
CA ILE A 222 -1.73 25.47 -1.97
C ILE A 222 -1.35 25.07 -3.39
N SER A 223 -0.61 23.99 -3.50
CA SER A 223 -0.31 23.29 -4.75
C SER A 223 -0.92 21.89 -4.72
N VAL A 224 -1.55 21.45 -5.81
CA VAL A 224 -2.13 20.12 -5.95
C VAL A 224 -1.38 19.36 -7.03
N PHE A 225 -0.91 18.17 -6.69
CA PHE A 225 -0.14 17.30 -7.57
C PHE A 225 -0.94 16.04 -7.89
N ASN A 226 -0.81 15.54 -9.12
CA ASN A 226 -1.22 14.18 -9.45
C ASN A 226 -0.19 13.16 -8.94
N THR A 227 -0.45 11.89 -9.20
CA THR A 227 0.35 10.76 -8.69
C THR A 227 1.70 10.62 -9.38
N SER A 228 1.87 11.22 -10.56
CA SER A 228 3.16 11.35 -11.24
C SER A 228 3.98 12.55 -10.76
N GLY A 229 3.55 13.25 -9.69
CA GLY A 229 4.21 14.43 -9.17
C GLY A 229 4.02 15.70 -10.02
N GLN A 230 3.14 15.68 -11.03
CA GLN A 230 2.88 16.84 -11.86
C GLN A 230 1.94 17.81 -11.13
N LEU A 231 2.28 19.10 -11.12
CA LEU A 231 1.43 20.16 -10.58
C LEU A 231 0.20 20.34 -11.48
N VAL A 232 -1.00 20.06 -10.95
CA VAL A 232 -2.27 20.12 -11.70
C VAL A 232 -3.16 21.29 -11.29
N TYR A 233 -2.99 21.84 -10.09
CA TYR A 233 -3.74 23.00 -9.62
C TYR A 233 -2.95 23.80 -8.59
N LYS A 234 -3.19 25.12 -8.51
CA LYS A 234 -2.55 26.01 -7.55
C LYS A 234 -3.48 27.17 -7.20
N THR A 235 -3.60 27.50 -5.92
CA THR A 235 -4.45 28.60 -5.44
C THR A 235 -3.86 29.25 -4.18
N PRO A 236 -4.11 30.55 -3.92
CA PRO A 236 -3.76 31.15 -2.64
C PRO A 236 -4.48 30.47 -1.46
N ILE A 237 -3.86 30.50 -0.28
CA ILE A 237 -4.46 30.02 0.97
C ILE A 237 -4.35 31.11 2.04
N THR A 238 -5.36 31.21 2.91
CA THR A 238 -5.31 32.02 4.13
C THR A 238 -5.54 31.14 5.35
N ALA A 239 -5.21 31.64 6.55
CA ALA A 239 -5.63 30.98 7.78
C ALA A 239 -7.18 30.88 7.84
N GLY A 240 -7.70 29.76 8.35
CA GLY A 240 -9.12 29.45 8.41
C GLY A 240 -9.58 28.47 7.31
N ALA A 241 -10.89 28.50 7.02
CA ALA A 241 -11.51 27.64 6.03
C ALA A 241 -11.34 28.23 4.62
N ASN A 242 -10.77 27.44 3.71
CA ASN A 242 -10.56 27.77 2.30
C ASN A 242 -11.31 26.77 1.44
N LYS A 243 -11.95 27.23 0.36
CA LYS A 243 -12.57 26.34 -0.63
C LYS A 243 -11.54 25.93 -1.67
N LEU A 244 -11.52 24.65 -1.99
CA LEU A 244 -10.70 24.07 -3.05
C LEU A 244 -11.62 23.34 -4.03
N ASP A 245 -11.82 23.91 -5.21
CA ASP A 245 -12.63 23.33 -6.29
C ASP A 245 -11.73 22.65 -7.32
N LEU A 246 -11.82 21.33 -7.33
CA LEU A 246 -11.09 20.42 -8.21
C LEU A 246 -12.05 19.58 -9.07
N LYS A 247 -13.31 20.01 -9.26
CA LYS A 247 -14.28 19.25 -10.09
C LYS A 247 -13.87 19.08 -11.54
N HIS A 248 -12.97 19.93 -12.00
CA HIS A 248 -12.40 19.88 -13.34
C HIS A 248 -11.31 18.81 -13.49
N LEU A 249 -10.83 18.24 -12.38
CA LEU A 249 -9.88 17.13 -12.37
C LEU A 249 -10.62 15.80 -12.48
N GLU A 250 -9.96 14.83 -13.12
CA GLU A 250 -10.49 13.47 -13.21
C GLU A 250 -10.54 12.81 -11.83
N LYS A 251 -11.39 11.79 -11.70
CA LYS A 251 -11.47 10.97 -10.49
C LYS A 251 -10.11 10.32 -10.25
N GLY A 252 -9.65 10.34 -9.01
CA GLY A 252 -8.31 9.87 -8.70
C GLY A 252 -7.73 10.41 -7.40
N ILE A 253 -6.50 10.01 -7.13
CA ILE A 253 -5.72 10.43 -5.97
C ILE A 253 -4.92 11.68 -6.32
N TYR A 254 -4.91 12.65 -5.41
CA TYR A 254 -4.11 13.86 -5.54
C TYR A 254 -3.41 14.19 -4.21
N PHE A 255 -2.30 14.91 -4.28
CA PHE A 255 -1.56 15.39 -3.13
C PHE A 255 -1.65 16.91 -3.04
N VAL A 256 -2.24 17.41 -1.98
CA VAL A 256 -2.37 18.84 -1.65
C VAL A 256 -1.21 19.23 -0.75
N LYS A 257 -0.37 20.15 -1.21
CA LYS A 257 0.78 20.68 -0.49
C LYS A 257 0.56 22.13 -0.09
N ALA A 258 0.87 22.47 1.16
CA ALA A 258 0.89 23.82 1.68
C ALA A 258 2.18 24.02 2.51
N GLY A 259 3.19 24.66 1.93
CA GLY A 259 4.53 24.74 2.52
C GLY A 259 5.15 23.34 2.60
N ASP A 260 5.63 22.94 3.78
CA ASP A 260 6.16 21.59 4.03
C ASP A 260 5.06 20.58 4.34
N LEU A 261 3.80 21.02 4.51
CA LEU A 261 2.67 20.14 4.79
C LEU A 261 2.16 19.52 3.49
N SER A 262 1.93 18.21 3.51
CA SER A 262 1.27 17.49 2.42
C SER A 262 0.09 16.69 2.97
N ARG A 263 -1.01 16.64 2.21
CA ARG A 263 -2.24 15.90 2.49
C ARG A 263 -2.77 15.26 1.21
N ARG A 264 -3.01 13.96 1.23
CA ARG A 264 -3.65 13.25 0.12
C ARG A 264 -5.16 13.46 0.15
N ILE A 265 -5.76 13.67 -1.01
CA ILE A 265 -7.21 13.68 -1.22
C ILE A 265 -7.61 12.66 -2.28
N LEU A 266 -8.85 12.16 -2.20
CA LEU A 266 -9.45 11.25 -3.18
C LEU A 266 -10.70 11.91 -3.81
N ILE A 267 -10.69 12.06 -5.13
CA ILE A 267 -11.84 12.53 -5.93
C ILE A 267 -12.61 11.32 -6.47
N ARG A 268 -13.91 11.24 -6.19
CA ARG A 268 -14.85 10.17 -6.60
C ARG A 268 -15.87 10.61 -7.63
#